data_AF-A0A1I4RBK3-F1
#
_entry.id   AF-A0A1I4RBK3-F1
#
_cell.length_a   1.000
_cell.length_b   1.000
_cell.length_c   1.000
_cell.angle_alpha   90.00
_cell.angle_beta   90.00
_cell.angle_gamma   90.00
#
_symmetry.space_group_name_H-M   'P 1'
#
loop_
_entity.id
_entity.type
_entity.pdbx_description
1 polymer ?
#
loop_
_entity_poly.entity_id
_entity_poly.type
_entity_poly.pdbx_seq_one_letter_code
_entity_poly.pdbx_strand_id
1 'polypeptide(L)'
;MNSTLKTLFSITSAALINFGAFTSNAHSALIDDPLDPIRIFAIIHDDVPTAKRTSLYTEYLQPFISEFENITGRKAHVFIDQDRPPYTHFNYKNEDPAKSLEQWVNLAWEYAKERHNTGFLESLNSRYILITNDFINGGPVFGGTGGFARRPGAAAIASLDFKQTVGHELGHTFNAVHEEGEVLYNGWWCETFMFPPLPLRSNCLVFSDGNRKRIKDYVDSRY
;
A
#
# COMPACT_ATOMS: atom_id res chain seq x y z
N MET A 1 -18.97 -32.82 -77.98
CA MET A 1 -17.98 -33.90 -78.15
C MET A 1 -16.77 -33.59 -77.29
N ASN A 2 -16.30 -34.64 -76.62
CA ASN A 2 -15.25 -34.71 -75.58
C ASN A 2 -13.96 -33.95 -75.88
N SER A 3 -13.33 -33.40 -74.83
CA SER A 3 -12.02 -33.85 -74.31
C SER A 3 -11.40 -32.76 -73.42
N THR A 4 -11.56 -32.81 -72.09
CA THR A 4 -10.53 -33.26 -71.10
C THR A 4 -9.10 -32.78 -71.39
N LEU A 5 -8.58 -31.80 -70.66
CA LEU A 5 -7.97 -31.84 -69.30
C LEU A 5 -6.45 -32.08 -69.37
N LYS A 6 -5.67 -31.00 -69.25
CA LYS A 6 -4.24 -31.05 -68.89
C LYS A 6 -4.13 -30.93 -67.37
N THR A 7 -3.68 -32.00 -66.72
CA THR A 7 -3.41 -32.04 -65.28
C THR A 7 -2.16 -31.22 -64.96
N LEU A 8 -2.30 -30.15 -64.18
CA LEU A 8 -1.19 -29.49 -63.49
C LEU A 8 -1.21 -29.95 -62.03
N PHE A 9 -0.11 -30.53 -61.56
CA PHE A 9 0.11 -30.83 -60.14
C PHE A 9 0.34 -29.52 -59.39
N SER A 10 -0.59 -29.14 -58.50
CA SER A 10 -0.36 -28.10 -57.50
C SER A 10 0.11 -28.74 -56.20
N ILE A 11 1.32 -28.39 -55.78
CA ILE A 11 1.89 -28.74 -54.48
C ILE A 11 1.26 -27.78 -53.45
N THR A 12 0.40 -28.30 -52.59
CA THR A 12 -0.13 -27.55 -51.44
C THR A 12 0.81 -27.75 -50.24
N SER A 13 1.64 -26.74 -49.97
CA SER A 13 2.36 -26.63 -48.70
C SER A 13 1.37 -26.30 -47.58
N ALA A 14 1.07 -27.27 -46.72
CA ALA A 14 0.31 -27.03 -45.50
C ALA A 14 1.20 -26.34 -44.46
N ALA A 15 1.03 -25.03 -44.28
CA ALA A 15 1.59 -24.30 -43.16
C ALA A 15 0.78 -24.63 -41.89
N LEU A 16 1.33 -25.50 -41.04
CA LEU A 16 0.81 -25.71 -39.68
C LEU A 16 1.15 -24.48 -38.83
N ILE A 17 0.19 -23.56 -38.70
CA ILE A 17 0.26 -22.49 -37.71
C ILE A 17 -0.10 -23.12 -36.36
N ASN A 18 0.93 -23.39 -35.57
CA ASN A 18 0.76 -23.69 -34.15
C ASN A 18 0.32 -22.41 -33.45
N PHE A 19 -0.99 -22.22 -33.29
CA PHE A 19 -1.50 -21.30 -32.28
C PHE A 19 -1.26 -21.95 -30.92
N GLY A 20 -0.08 -21.67 -30.34
CA GLY A 20 0.10 -21.82 -28.91
C GLY A 20 -0.97 -20.97 -28.24
N ALA A 21 -1.93 -21.62 -27.59
CA ALA A 21 -2.86 -20.95 -26.71
C ALA A 21 -2.04 -20.35 -25.57
N PHE A 22 -1.68 -19.07 -25.70
CA PHE A 22 -1.33 -18.26 -24.54
C PHE A 22 -2.61 -18.19 -23.71
N THR A 23 -2.72 -19.07 -22.73
CA THR A 23 -3.61 -18.85 -21.60
C THR A 23 -3.07 -17.62 -20.89
N SER A 24 -3.55 -16.45 -21.30
CA SER A 24 -3.50 -15.29 -20.45
C SER A 24 -4.22 -15.69 -19.17
N ASN A 25 -3.48 -15.87 -18.07
CA ASN A 25 -4.03 -15.65 -16.74
C ASN A 25 -4.40 -14.17 -16.71
N ALA A 26 -5.52 -13.83 -17.32
CA ALA A 26 -6.25 -12.65 -16.96
C ALA A 26 -6.74 -12.95 -15.56
N HIS A 27 -5.95 -12.55 -14.56
CA HIS A 27 -6.53 -12.07 -13.32
C HIS A 27 -7.69 -11.18 -13.76
N SER A 28 -8.92 -11.66 -13.58
CA SER A 28 -10.11 -10.82 -13.68
C SER A 28 -9.76 -9.52 -12.98
N ALA A 29 -9.81 -8.40 -13.69
CA ALA A 29 -9.44 -7.09 -13.14
C ALA A 29 -10.09 -6.99 -11.76
N LEU A 30 -9.26 -6.99 -10.70
CA LEU A 30 -9.76 -7.07 -9.34
C LEU A 30 -10.71 -5.90 -9.13
N ILE A 31 -11.98 -6.19 -8.85
CA ILE A 31 -12.97 -5.20 -8.44
C ILE A 31 -13.28 -5.55 -6.99
N ASP A 32 -13.07 -4.62 -6.08
CA ASP A 32 -13.33 -4.86 -4.66
C ASP A 32 -14.84 -4.94 -4.41
N ASP A 33 -15.25 -5.65 -3.36
CA ASP A 33 -16.64 -5.61 -2.87
C ASP A 33 -16.73 -4.45 -1.86
N PRO A 34 -17.70 -3.51 -1.99
CA PRO A 34 -17.91 -2.45 -1.01
C PRO A 34 -18.21 -2.98 0.41
N LEU A 35 -18.68 -4.23 0.54
CA LEU A 35 -18.93 -4.90 1.82
C LEU A 35 -17.70 -5.64 2.37
N ASP A 36 -16.69 -5.92 1.54
CA ASP A 36 -15.45 -6.58 2.01
C ASP A 36 -14.67 -5.59 2.89
N PRO A 37 -14.18 -6.00 4.08
CA PRO A 37 -13.34 -5.14 4.89
C PRO A 37 -12.01 -4.80 4.22
N ILE A 38 -11.55 -3.58 4.43
CA ILE A 38 -10.22 -3.13 4.01
C ILE A 38 -9.19 -3.82 4.89
N ARG A 39 -8.15 -4.39 4.29
CA ARG A 39 -7.11 -5.14 5.02
C ARG A 39 -5.83 -4.33 5.12
N ILE A 40 -5.29 -4.19 6.32
CA ILE A 40 -4.00 -3.55 6.57
C ILE A 40 -3.10 -4.58 7.24
N PHE A 41 -2.12 -5.05 6.50
CA PHE A 41 -1.06 -5.90 7.01
C PHE A 41 0.05 -5.00 7.54
N ALA A 42 0.14 -4.92 8.87
CA ALA A 42 1.17 -4.20 9.59
C ALA A 42 2.31 -5.16 9.92
N ILE A 43 3.38 -5.09 9.14
CA ILE A 43 4.59 -5.88 9.34
C ILE A 43 5.53 -5.08 10.24
N ILE A 44 5.75 -5.56 11.46
CA ILE A 44 6.61 -4.87 12.42
C ILE A 44 8.04 -5.33 12.21
N HIS A 45 8.93 -4.39 11.88
CA HIS A 45 10.34 -4.66 11.73
C HIS A 45 11.00 -4.98 13.08
N ASP A 46 12.05 -5.81 13.05
CA ASP A 46 12.64 -6.35 14.28
C ASP A 46 13.42 -5.33 15.12
N ASP A 47 13.71 -4.17 14.55
CA ASP A 47 14.27 -3.02 15.28
C ASP A 47 13.26 -2.33 16.21
N VAL A 48 11.95 -2.60 16.07
CA VAL A 48 10.93 -2.04 16.94
C VAL A 48 11.03 -2.67 18.33
N PRO A 49 11.36 -1.90 19.39
CA PRO A 49 11.52 -2.45 20.72
C PRO A 49 10.18 -2.92 21.29
N THR A 50 10.20 -3.98 22.09
CA THR A 50 9.00 -4.61 22.69
C THR A 50 8.09 -3.60 23.41
N ALA A 51 8.68 -2.60 24.08
CA ALA A 51 7.92 -1.54 24.75
C ALA A 51 7.02 -0.75 23.78
N LYS A 52 7.54 -0.37 22.60
CA LYS A 52 6.75 0.31 21.56
C LYS A 52 5.74 -0.64 20.91
N ARG A 53 6.07 -1.93 20.73
CA ARG A 53 5.14 -2.93 20.16
C ARG A 53 3.83 -3.03 20.96
N THR A 54 3.92 -2.90 22.28
CA THR A 54 2.76 -3.04 23.19
C THR A 54 1.71 -1.94 22.99
N SER A 55 2.13 -0.71 22.67
CA SER A 55 1.22 0.41 22.44
C SER A 55 1.05 0.78 20.96
N LEU A 56 1.72 0.07 20.04
CA LEU A 56 1.76 0.35 18.61
C LEU A 56 0.36 0.49 18.01
N TYR A 57 -0.54 -0.46 18.31
CA TYR A 57 -1.89 -0.41 17.77
C TYR A 57 -2.63 0.85 18.24
N THR A 58 -2.67 1.10 19.55
CA THR A 58 -3.45 2.21 20.13
C THR A 58 -2.88 3.58 19.77
N GLU A 59 -1.55 3.71 19.68
CA GLU A 59 -0.91 5.01 19.49
C GLU A 59 -0.71 5.40 18.02
N TYR A 60 -0.55 4.42 17.11
CA TYR A 60 -0.16 4.69 15.73
C TYR A 60 -1.16 4.20 14.69
N LEU A 61 -1.77 3.02 14.89
CA LEU A 61 -2.71 2.45 13.91
C LEU A 61 -4.14 2.91 14.18
N GLN A 62 -4.62 2.79 15.41
CA GLN A 62 -6.01 3.07 15.78
C GLN A 62 -6.48 4.47 15.38
N PRO A 63 -5.69 5.56 15.50
CA PRO A 63 -6.13 6.88 15.07
C PRO A 63 -6.42 6.93 13.56
N PHE A 64 -5.51 6.37 12.74
CA PHE A 64 -5.73 6.24 11.31
C PHE A 64 -6.96 5.38 10.99
N ILE A 65 -7.08 4.20 11.63
CA ILE A 65 -8.22 3.30 11.40
C ILE A 65 -9.54 4.00 11.70
N SER A 66 -9.66 4.66 12.85
CA SER A 66 -10.88 5.34 13.27
C SER A 66 -11.30 6.43 12.28
N GLU A 67 -10.35 7.25 11.85
CA GLU A 67 -10.59 8.31 10.86
C GLU A 67 -10.92 7.71 9.48
N PHE A 68 -10.20 6.68 9.06
CA PHE A 68 -10.39 6.05 7.76
C PHE A 68 -11.73 5.33 7.63
N GLU A 69 -12.16 4.61 8.68
CA GLU A 69 -13.51 4.02 8.73
C GLU A 69 -14.59 5.11 8.71
N ASN A 70 -14.37 6.24 9.39
CA ASN A 70 -15.28 7.39 9.37
C ASN A 70 -15.42 8.01 7.97
N ILE A 71 -14.31 8.12 7.22
CA ILE A 71 -14.30 8.64 5.85
C ILE A 71 -15.01 7.71 4.87
N THR A 72 -14.69 6.42 4.96
CA THR A 72 -15.09 5.44 3.94
C THR A 72 -16.40 4.76 4.25
N GLY A 73 -16.83 4.74 5.52
CA GLY A 73 -17.92 3.91 6.00
C GLY A 73 -17.61 2.42 6.01
N ARG A 74 -16.38 2.01 5.68
CA ARG A 74 -15.94 0.61 5.60
C ARG A 74 -15.14 0.22 6.81
N LYS A 75 -15.24 -1.05 7.20
CA LYS A 75 -14.39 -1.62 8.23
C LYS A 75 -12.98 -1.84 7.73
N ALA A 76 -12.00 -1.54 8.57
CA ALA A 76 -10.59 -1.80 8.32
C ALA A 76 -10.06 -2.82 9.33
N HIS A 77 -9.62 -3.97 8.85
CA HIS A 77 -9.04 -5.03 9.65
C HIS A 77 -7.52 -4.96 9.59
N VAL A 78 -6.90 -4.88 10.77
CA VAL A 78 -5.45 -4.86 10.91
C VAL A 78 -4.96 -6.26 11.25
N PHE A 79 -4.00 -6.75 10.46
CA PHE A 79 -3.25 -7.97 10.73
C PHE A 79 -1.83 -7.57 11.08
N ILE A 80 -1.42 -7.85 12.31
CA ILE A 80 -0.07 -7.55 12.80
C ILE A 80 0.78 -8.81 12.67
N ASP A 81 1.84 -8.74 11.86
CA ASP A 81 2.83 -9.81 11.74
C ASP A 81 4.16 -9.36 12.37
N GLN A 82 4.79 -10.26 13.11
CA GLN A 82 6.09 -10.12 13.77
C GLN A 82 6.90 -11.41 13.54
N ASP A 83 8.22 -11.35 13.71
CA ASP A 83 9.11 -12.51 13.63
C ASP A 83 8.92 -13.33 12.34
N ARG A 84 8.76 -12.63 11.19
CA ARG A 84 8.46 -13.24 9.89
C ARG A 84 9.47 -12.82 8.82
N PRO A 85 10.68 -13.41 8.81
CA PRO A 85 11.65 -13.18 7.74
C PRO A 85 11.11 -13.67 6.39
N PRO A 86 11.49 -13.05 5.27
CA PRO A 86 12.38 -11.88 5.15
C PRO A 86 11.69 -10.53 5.43
N TYR A 87 10.38 -10.51 5.67
CA TYR A 87 9.56 -9.30 5.73
C TYR A 87 9.90 -8.40 6.94
N THR A 88 10.04 -8.99 8.13
CA THR A 88 10.38 -8.25 9.37
C THR A 88 11.87 -7.89 9.46
N HIS A 89 12.71 -8.51 8.64
CA HIS A 89 14.15 -8.25 8.51
C HIS A 89 14.50 -7.40 7.29
N PHE A 90 13.52 -6.76 6.65
CA PHE A 90 13.77 -5.99 5.44
C PHE A 90 14.76 -4.86 5.72
N ASN A 91 15.87 -4.81 4.96
CA ASN A 91 16.88 -3.77 5.11
C ASN A 91 16.38 -2.45 4.53
N TYR A 92 15.55 -1.75 5.31
CA TYR A 92 14.88 -0.52 4.89
C TYR A 92 15.80 0.70 4.89
N LYS A 93 16.93 0.66 5.61
CA LYS A 93 17.85 1.79 5.70
C LYS A 93 18.62 1.95 4.39
N ASN A 94 18.49 3.11 3.77
CA ASN A 94 19.10 3.37 2.46
C ASN A 94 19.35 4.87 2.26
N GLU A 95 20.48 5.23 1.67
CA GLU A 95 20.76 6.62 1.28
C GLU A 95 19.77 7.13 0.21
N ASP A 96 19.23 6.22 -0.61
CA ASP A 96 18.14 6.47 -1.55
C ASP A 96 16.83 5.84 -1.03
N PRO A 97 15.95 6.62 -0.38
CA PRO A 97 14.66 6.15 0.12
C PRO A 97 13.74 5.60 -0.96
N ALA A 98 13.81 6.12 -2.19
CA ALA A 98 12.97 5.66 -3.29
C ALA A 98 13.34 4.24 -3.70
N LYS A 99 14.65 3.92 -3.71
CA LYS A 99 15.13 2.55 -3.93
C LYS A 99 14.67 1.60 -2.82
N SER A 100 14.70 2.05 -1.56
CA SER A 100 14.19 1.26 -0.43
C SER A 100 12.69 0.96 -0.58
N LEU A 101 11.88 1.95 -0.97
CA LEU A 101 10.46 1.73 -1.25
C LEU A 101 10.27 0.72 -2.38
N GLU A 102 10.95 0.86 -3.52
CA GLU A 102 10.75 -0.06 -4.66
C GLU A 102 11.14 -1.51 -4.28
N GLN A 103 12.19 -1.68 -3.48
CA GLN A 103 12.54 -3.00 -2.93
C GLN A 103 11.46 -3.53 -1.98
N TRP A 104 10.90 -2.67 -1.13
CA TRP A 104 9.79 -3.04 -0.25
C TRP A 104 8.51 -3.37 -1.02
N VAL A 105 8.16 -2.62 -2.06
CA VAL A 105 6.99 -2.87 -2.92
C VAL A 105 7.07 -4.29 -3.51
N ASN A 106 8.24 -4.67 -4.01
CA ASN A 106 8.45 -6.01 -4.54
C ASN A 106 8.31 -7.09 -3.45
N LEU A 107 8.88 -6.85 -2.26
CA LEU A 107 8.78 -7.81 -1.16
C LEU A 107 7.37 -7.90 -0.58
N ALA A 108 6.64 -6.80 -0.50
CA ALA A 108 5.24 -6.75 -0.09
C ALA A 108 4.33 -7.49 -1.08
N TRP A 109 4.68 -7.53 -2.37
CA TRP A 109 3.99 -8.36 -3.34
C TRP A 109 4.20 -9.86 -3.10
N GLU A 110 5.42 -10.28 -2.74
CA GLU A 110 5.67 -11.67 -2.32
C GLU A 110 4.88 -12.03 -1.06
N TYR A 111 4.85 -11.13 -0.08
CA TYR A 111 4.03 -11.28 1.13
C TYR A 111 2.55 -11.42 0.79
N ALA A 112 2.02 -10.57 -0.10
CA ALA A 112 0.63 -10.63 -0.54
C ALA A 112 0.26 -12.00 -1.11
N LYS A 113 1.11 -12.57 -1.97
CA LYS A 113 0.93 -13.91 -2.53
C LYS A 113 0.95 -15.00 -1.45
N GLU A 114 1.85 -14.90 -0.47
CA GLU A 114 1.84 -15.84 0.66
C GLU A 114 0.55 -15.76 1.47
N ARG A 115 0.08 -14.55 1.78
CA ARG A 115 -1.20 -14.36 2.49
C ARG A 115 -2.36 -14.92 1.68
N HIS A 116 -2.34 -14.74 0.36
CA HIS A 116 -3.34 -15.32 -0.51
C HIS A 116 -3.41 -16.85 -0.39
N ASN A 117 -2.24 -17.51 -0.42
CA ASN A 117 -2.16 -18.96 -0.25
C ASN A 117 -2.60 -19.45 1.15
N THR A 118 -2.66 -18.57 2.15
CA THR A 118 -3.21 -18.84 3.48
C THR A 118 -4.69 -18.50 3.64
N GLY A 119 -5.37 -18.11 2.55
CA GLY A 119 -6.83 -17.90 2.51
C GLY A 119 -7.28 -16.44 2.50
N PHE A 120 -6.38 -15.46 2.40
CA PHE A 120 -6.77 -14.06 2.21
C PHE A 120 -7.13 -13.80 0.75
N LEU A 121 -8.30 -13.23 0.48
CA LEU A 121 -8.66 -12.84 -0.88
C LEU A 121 -7.85 -11.62 -1.32
N GLU A 122 -7.43 -11.62 -2.58
CA GLU A 122 -6.80 -10.45 -3.18
C GLU A 122 -7.78 -9.26 -3.18
N SER A 123 -7.26 -8.05 -2.96
CA SER A 123 -8.06 -6.83 -2.98
C SER A 123 -7.19 -5.63 -3.35
N LEU A 124 -7.75 -4.73 -4.15
CA LEU A 124 -7.10 -3.46 -4.53
C LEU A 124 -6.97 -2.49 -3.34
N ASN A 125 -7.75 -2.71 -2.28
CA ASN A 125 -7.72 -1.94 -1.05
C ASN A 125 -6.84 -2.55 0.05
N SER A 126 -6.24 -3.72 -0.17
CA SER A 126 -5.26 -4.25 0.79
C SER A 126 -4.00 -3.39 0.85
N ARG A 127 -3.48 -3.16 2.06
CA ARG A 127 -2.25 -2.40 2.33
C ARG A 127 -1.24 -3.22 3.10
N TYR A 128 0.03 -2.98 2.79
CA TYR A 128 1.19 -3.66 3.34
C TYR A 128 2.17 -2.60 3.84
N ILE A 129 2.17 -2.37 5.15
CA ILE A 129 3.00 -1.35 5.77
C ILE A 129 4.10 -2.01 6.59
N LEU A 130 5.36 -1.68 6.28
CA LEU A 130 6.48 -1.96 7.16
C LEU A 130 6.56 -0.87 8.23
N ILE A 131 6.51 -1.28 9.49
CA ILE A 131 6.62 -0.36 10.63
C ILE A 131 8.00 -0.54 11.25
N THR A 132 8.77 0.54 11.32
CA THR A 132 10.17 0.54 11.79
C THR A 132 10.33 1.38 13.05
N ASN A 133 11.39 1.12 13.82
CA ASN A 133 11.75 2.04 14.89
C ASN A 133 12.37 3.31 14.31
N ASP A 134 13.44 3.14 13.53
CA ASP A 134 14.26 4.26 13.06
C ASP A 134 13.79 4.78 11.70
N PHE A 135 14.33 5.94 11.32
CA PHE A 135 14.18 6.53 10.00
C PHE A 135 14.86 5.70 8.91
N ILE A 136 14.35 5.81 7.68
CA ILE A 136 14.95 5.23 6.47
C ILE A 136 16.36 5.80 6.26
N ASN A 137 16.51 7.11 6.43
CA ASN A 137 17.79 7.81 6.44
C ASN A 137 17.70 9.11 7.27
N GLY A 138 18.87 9.61 7.68
CA GLY A 138 18.97 10.84 8.47
C GLY A 138 18.29 10.71 9.83
N GLY A 139 17.61 11.77 10.26
CA GLY A 139 16.83 11.73 11.50
C GLY A 139 15.89 12.93 11.67
N PRO A 140 15.08 12.93 12.73
CA PRO A 140 14.01 13.91 12.93
C PRO A 140 14.51 15.35 13.13
N VAL A 141 15.76 15.52 13.59
CA VAL A 141 16.35 16.84 13.92
C VAL A 141 17.25 17.38 12.80
N PHE A 142 17.87 16.51 12.00
CA PHE A 142 18.90 16.90 11.02
C PHE A 142 18.45 16.74 9.56
N GLY A 143 17.14 16.57 9.35
CA GLY A 143 16.60 16.15 8.06
C GLY A 143 16.73 14.64 7.90
N GLY A 144 15.64 14.01 7.48
CA GLY A 144 15.58 12.56 7.31
C GLY A 144 14.23 12.13 6.78
N THR A 145 14.19 10.90 6.28
CA THR A 145 12.98 10.29 5.74
C THR A 145 12.37 9.33 6.75
N GLY A 146 11.32 9.78 7.45
CA GLY A 146 10.63 8.98 8.45
C GLY A 146 9.67 7.94 7.86
N GLY A 147 9.30 8.09 6.59
CA GLY A 147 8.41 7.16 5.90
C GLY A 147 8.41 7.41 4.41
N PHE A 148 7.89 6.44 3.67
CA PHE A 148 7.70 6.56 2.24
C PHE A 148 6.59 5.61 1.77
N ALA A 149 5.79 6.03 0.81
CA ALA A 149 4.65 5.25 0.31
C ALA A 149 4.55 5.31 -1.21
N ARG A 150 4.05 4.22 -1.80
CA ARG A 150 3.66 4.20 -3.22
C ARG A 150 2.33 4.94 -3.36
N ARG A 151 2.32 6.04 -4.11
CA ARG A 151 1.19 6.99 -4.19
C ARG A 151 0.49 7.01 -5.56
N PRO A 152 -0.82 6.70 -5.62
CA PRO A 152 -1.49 5.74 -4.73
C PRO A 152 -0.93 4.32 -4.96
N GLY A 153 -1.18 3.40 -4.04
CA GLY A 153 -0.55 2.08 -4.10
C GLY A 153 -0.89 1.20 -2.91
N ALA A 154 -0.22 0.06 -2.80
CA ALA A 154 -0.49 -0.92 -1.74
C ALA A 154 0.59 -0.96 -0.64
N ALA A 155 1.76 -0.37 -0.85
CA ALA A 155 2.91 -0.54 0.04
C ALA A 155 3.43 0.78 0.60
N ALA A 156 3.84 0.73 1.87
CA ALA A 156 4.43 1.85 2.59
C ALA A 156 5.46 1.37 3.62
N ILE A 157 6.36 2.27 4.01
CA ILE A 157 7.29 2.11 5.15
C ILE A 157 7.07 3.31 6.07
N ALA A 158 6.94 3.09 7.37
CA ALA A 158 6.74 4.16 8.35
C ALA A 158 7.50 3.91 9.65
N SER A 159 8.27 4.92 10.07
CA SER A 159 8.93 4.97 11.37
C SER A 159 7.96 5.39 12.47
N LEU A 160 8.14 4.83 13.66
CA LEU A 160 7.42 5.17 14.87
C LEU A 160 7.92 6.45 15.58
N ASP A 161 8.91 7.14 15.04
CA ASP A 161 9.49 8.32 15.71
C ASP A 161 8.54 9.52 15.77
N PHE A 162 7.61 9.67 14.81
CA PHE A 162 6.50 10.61 14.93
C PHE A 162 5.16 9.88 14.95
N LYS A 163 4.25 10.35 15.82
CA LYS A 163 2.93 9.73 16.02
C LYS A 163 2.09 9.68 14.74
N GLN A 164 2.18 10.69 13.90
CA GLN A 164 1.40 10.77 12.67
C GLN A 164 1.98 9.99 11.49
N THR A 165 3.23 9.52 11.52
CA THR A 165 3.90 8.93 10.34
C THR A 165 3.14 7.74 9.77
N VAL A 166 2.67 6.82 10.62
CA VAL A 166 1.92 5.63 10.15
C VAL A 166 0.65 6.04 9.41
N GLY A 167 -0.13 6.98 9.98
CA GLY A 167 -1.33 7.50 9.33
C GLY A 167 -1.04 8.32 8.08
N HIS A 168 0.06 9.07 8.06
CA HIS A 168 0.55 9.83 6.91
C HIS A 168 0.86 8.92 5.71
N GLU A 169 1.68 7.89 5.93
CA GLU A 169 2.11 6.98 4.87
C GLU A 169 0.95 6.09 4.40
N LEU A 170 0.09 5.62 5.31
CA LEU A 170 -1.14 4.93 4.91
C LEU A 170 -2.05 5.86 4.11
N GLY A 171 -2.24 7.12 4.52
CA GLY A 171 -3.02 8.11 3.77
C GLY A 171 -2.54 8.26 2.33
N HIS A 172 -1.23 8.33 2.13
CA HIS A 172 -0.60 8.35 0.82
C HIS A 172 -0.95 7.12 -0.05
N THR A 173 -1.03 5.92 0.52
CA THR A 173 -1.49 4.72 -0.23
C THR A 173 -2.94 4.82 -0.68
N PHE A 174 -3.76 5.62 0.00
CA PHE A 174 -5.16 5.92 -0.31
C PHE A 174 -5.35 7.28 -1.00
N ASN A 175 -4.34 7.76 -1.73
CA ASN A 175 -4.42 8.98 -2.56
C ASN A 175 -4.52 10.31 -1.78
N ALA A 176 -4.23 10.32 -0.48
CA ALA A 176 -4.04 11.57 0.27
C ALA A 176 -2.73 12.26 -0.14
N VAL A 177 -2.71 13.59 -0.10
CA VAL A 177 -1.62 14.44 -0.61
C VAL A 177 -1.27 15.55 0.38
N HIS A 178 -0.03 16.06 0.29
CA HIS A 178 0.50 17.09 1.20
C HIS A 178 -0.15 18.46 1.00
N GLU A 179 -0.58 18.77 -0.23
CA GLU A 179 -1.18 20.05 -0.61
C GLU A 179 -2.51 20.31 0.11
N GLU A 180 -3.15 19.22 0.54
CA GLU A 180 -4.38 19.24 1.34
C GLU A 180 -4.05 19.08 2.84
N GLY A 181 -2.79 19.18 3.26
CA GLY A 181 -2.40 19.20 4.66
C GLY A 181 -2.84 20.51 5.33
N GLU A 182 -3.36 20.44 6.55
CA GLU A 182 -3.94 21.58 7.25
C GLU A 182 -3.47 21.67 8.70
N VAL A 183 -3.51 22.88 9.24
CA VAL A 183 -3.41 23.12 10.68
C VAL A 183 -4.81 23.44 11.18
N LEU A 184 -5.30 22.66 12.14
CA LEU A 184 -6.60 22.83 12.76
C LEU A 184 -6.46 23.40 14.18
N TYR A 185 -7.59 23.85 14.74
CA TYR A 185 -7.68 24.30 16.12
C TYR A 185 -8.81 23.56 16.84
N ASN A 186 -8.45 22.77 17.87
CA ASN A 186 -9.38 22.00 18.70
C ASN A 186 -9.23 22.33 20.20
N GLY A 187 -8.86 23.59 20.51
CA GLY A 187 -8.41 24.03 21.83
C GLY A 187 -6.89 24.19 21.92
N TRP A 188 -6.15 23.55 21.01
CA TRP A 188 -4.75 23.82 20.71
C TRP A 188 -4.50 23.69 19.20
N TRP A 189 -3.44 24.30 18.68
CA TRP A 189 -3.07 24.14 17.27
C TRP A 189 -2.53 22.73 17.01
N CYS A 190 -3.08 22.06 16.00
CA CYS A 190 -2.68 20.71 15.63
C CYS A 190 -2.55 20.56 14.11
N GLU A 191 -1.76 19.58 13.68
CA GLU A 191 -1.48 19.28 12.27
C GLU A 191 -2.26 18.03 11.82
N THR A 192 -2.89 18.06 10.64
CA THR A 192 -3.53 16.86 10.05
C THR A 192 -2.48 15.86 9.58
N PHE A 193 -2.87 14.60 9.34
CA PHE A 193 -1.93 13.54 8.95
C PHE A 193 -1.02 13.93 7.79
N MET A 194 -1.51 14.68 6.80
CA MET A 194 -0.75 15.03 5.60
C MET A 194 0.06 16.31 5.71
N PHE A 195 -0.02 17.02 6.84
CA PHE A 195 0.83 18.18 7.05
C PHE A 195 2.27 17.72 7.33
N PRO A 196 3.30 18.29 6.68
CA PRO A 196 4.69 17.95 6.96
C PRO A 196 5.00 18.18 8.45
N PRO A 197 5.43 17.14 9.21
CA PRO A 197 5.56 17.24 10.66
C PRO A 197 6.50 18.37 11.06
N LEU A 198 6.00 19.35 11.82
CA LEU A 198 6.82 20.33 12.51
C LEU A 198 6.76 20.08 14.03
N PRO A 199 7.89 20.06 14.75
CA PRO A 199 7.93 19.69 16.17
C PRO A 199 7.30 20.75 17.11
N LEU A 200 6.63 21.78 16.59
CA LEU A 200 6.07 22.89 17.35
C LEU A 200 4.57 22.75 17.64
N ARG A 201 3.85 21.86 16.95
CA ARG A 201 2.39 21.70 17.08
C ARG A 201 2.02 20.27 17.47
N SER A 202 0.80 20.10 17.97
CA SER A 202 0.27 18.77 18.26
C SER A 202 -0.18 18.06 16.97
N ASN A 203 -0.52 16.76 17.05
CA ASN A 203 -1.01 16.00 15.90
C ASN A 203 -2.53 15.89 16.05
N CYS A 204 -3.32 16.30 15.05
CA CYS A 204 -4.78 16.17 15.10
C CYS A 204 -5.22 14.71 14.90
N LEU A 205 -4.35 13.89 14.29
CA LEU A 205 -4.62 12.49 13.94
C LEU A 205 -5.91 12.30 13.10
N VAL A 206 -6.17 13.24 12.21
CA VAL A 206 -7.27 13.24 11.24
C VAL A 206 -6.77 13.71 9.86
N PHE A 207 -7.56 13.48 8.82
CA PHE A 207 -7.34 14.10 7.52
C PHE A 207 -8.12 15.43 7.41
N SER A 208 -7.63 16.35 6.59
CA SER A 208 -8.41 17.53 6.16
C SER A 208 -9.61 17.12 5.31
N ASP A 209 -10.59 18.00 5.16
CA ASP A 209 -11.77 17.70 4.34
C ASP A 209 -11.41 17.42 2.87
N GLY A 210 -10.40 18.10 2.32
CA GLY A 210 -9.87 17.82 0.99
C GLY A 210 -9.31 16.39 0.88
N ASN A 211 -8.47 15.97 1.84
CA ASN A 211 -7.94 14.60 1.85
C ASN A 211 -9.01 13.54 2.15
N ARG A 212 -9.99 13.82 3.02
CA ARG A 212 -11.14 12.93 3.26
C ARG A 212 -11.87 12.63 1.96
N LYS A 213 -12.17 13.67 1.17
CA LYS A 213 -12.81 13.52 -0.14
C LYS A 213 -11.96 12.67 -1.09
N ARG A 214 -10.65 12.95 -1.20
CA ARG A 214 -9.73 12.21 -2.09
C ARG A 214 -9.64 10.72 -1.73
N ILE A 215 -9.56 10.42 -0.44
CA ILE A 215 -9.52 9.04 0.06
C ILE A 215 -10.84 8.34 -0.29
N LYS A 216 -11.98 8.97 0.02
CA LYS A 216 -13.29 8.40 -0.29
C LYS A 216 -13.46 8.13 -1.78
N ASP A 217 -13.21 9.13 -2.62
CA ASP A 217 -13.33 8.99 -4.08
C ASP A 217 -12.44 7.86 -4.61
N TYR A 218 -11.21 7.74 -4.10
CA TYR A 218 -10.27 6.70 -4.51
C TYR A 218 -10.69 5.30 -4.07
N VAL A 219 -11.16 5.15 -2.83
CA VAL A 219 -11.66 3.86 -2.32
C VAL A 219 -12.93 3.44 -3.08
N ASP A 220 -13.83 4.38 -3.34
CA ASP A 220 -15.07 4.15 -4.07
C ASP A 220 -14.85 3.81 -5.56
N SER A 221 -13.76 4.32 -6.16
CA SER A 221 -13.41 4.01 -7.55
C SER A 221 -12.80 2.60 -7.75
N ARG A 222 -12.71 1.79 -6.69
CA ARG A 222 -12.18 0.40 -6.77
C ARG A 222 -13.27 -0.65 -6.91
N TYR A 223 -14.53 -0.22 -6.97
CA TYR A 223 -15.71 -1.03 -7.24
C TYR A 223 -16.20 -0.86 -8.68
#